data_AF-X1A0A8-F1
#
_entry.id   AF-X1A0A8-F1
#
_cell.length_a   1.000
_cell.length_b   1.000
_cell.length_c   1.000
_cell.angle_alpha   90.00
_cell.angle_beta   90.00
_cell.angle_gamma   90.00
#
_symmetry.space_group_name_H-M   'P 1'
#
loop_
_entity.id
_entity.type
_entity.pdbx_description
1 polymer ?
#
loop_
_entity_poly.entity_id
_entity_poly.type
_entity_poly.pdbx_seq_one_letter_code
_entity_poly.pdbx_strand_id
1 'polypeptide(L)' 'MHNANGYAVTLEQSDRGFLAASVGGSSSTYITDYYYQGAGWKLAILGGNADDGDEAGVFNWFLAEASTVDSVGITSRLAY' A
#
# COMPACT_ATOMS: atom_id res chain seq x y z
N MET A 1 -7.30 14.12 -5.25
CA MET A 1 -7.94 12.88 -5.74
C MET A 1 -6.83 12.00 -6.30
N HIS A 2 -6.36 11.04 -5.50
CA HIS A 2 -5.17 10.21 -5.74
C HIS A 2 -5.46 9.12 -6.77
N ASN A 3 -5.53 9.48 -8.05
CA ASN A 3 -5.72 8.52 -9.14
C ASN A 3 -4.40 8.17 -9.84
N ALA A 4 -3.34 7.97 -9.05
CA ALA A 4 -2.02 7.63 -9.55
C ALA A 4 -1.33 6.67 -8.58
N ASN A 5 -0.62 5.69 -9.14
CA ASN A 5 0.20 4.75 -8.40
C ASN A 5 1.64 5.27 -8.35
N GLY A 6 2.38 4.92 -7.30
CA GLY A 6 3.80 5.25 -7.18
C GLY A 6 4.27 5.37 -5.74
N TYR A 7 5.54 5.68 -5.58
CA TYR A 7 6.14 5.98 -4.28
C TYR A 7 5.58 7.28 -3.70
N ALA A 8 5.16 7.22 -2.43
CA ALA A 8 4.52 8.34 -1.76
C ALA A 8 5.50 9.50 -1.50
N VAL A 9 5.03 10.72 -1.69
CA VAL A 9 5.79 11.94 -1.34
C VAL A 9 5.26 12.54 -0.04
N THR A 10 3.94 12.56 0.12
CA THR A 10 3.26 13.02 1.33
C THR A 10 2.15 12.05 1.73
N LEU A 11 1.79 12.08 3.01
CA LEU A 11 0.70 11.29 3.57
C LEU A 11 -0.44 12.21 4.01
N GLU A 12 -1.66 11.75 3.82
CA GLU A 12 -2.86 12.28 4.45
C GLU A 12 -3.25 11.37 5.61
N GLN A 13 -3.53 11.98 6.75
CA GLN A 13 -4.07 11.29 7.90
C GLN A 13 -5.60 11.24 7.81
N SER A 14 -6.16 10.06 8.07
CA SER A 14 -7.58 9.83 8.28
C SER A 14 -7.82 9.23 9.66
N ASP A 15 -9.08 9.15 10.08
CA ASP A 15 -9.47 8.44 11.31
C ASP A 15 -9.10 6.95 11.31
N ARG A 16 -8.75 6.40 10.14
CA ARG A 16 -8.46 4.97 9.91
C ARG A 16 -7.00 4.66 9.60
N GLY A 17 -6.14 5.68 9.58
CA GLY A 17 -4.72 5.53 9.26
C GLY A 17 -4.24 6.56 8.25
N PHE A 18 -3.08 6.27 7.64
CA PHE A 18 -2.41 7.14 6.67
C PHE A 18 -2.56 6.59 5.25
N LEU A 19 -2.78 7.48 4.28
CA LEU A 19 -2.80 7.17 2.85
C LEU A 19 -1.89 8.15 2.10
N ALA A 20 -1.47 7.79 0.88
CA ALA A 20 -0.69 8.68 0.05
C ALA A 20 -1.52 9.91 -0.38
N ALA A 21 -1.04 11.10 -0.04
CA ALA A 21 -1.60 12.38 -0.48
C ALA A 21 -0.97 12.90 -1.78
N SER A 22 0.18 12.35 -2.15
CA SER A 22 0.80 12.58 -3.45
C SER A 22 1.80 11.47 -3.75
N VAL A 23 1.97 11.18 -5.03
CA VAL A 23 2.96 10.21 -5.53
C VAL A 23 3.95 10.93 -6.45
N GLY A 24 5.18 10.44 -6.49
CA GLY A 24 6.27 11.05 -7.25
C GLY A 24 7.66 10.84 -6.67
N GLY A 25 7.79 10.05 -5.60
CA GLY A 25 9.08 9.66 -5.04
C GLY A 25 9.73 8.50 -5.79
N SER A 26 10.63 7.82 -5.11
CA SER A 26 11.30 6.60 -5.59
C SER A 26 11.54 5.63 -4.45
N SER A 27 12.07 4.45 -4.76
CA SER A 27 12.62 3.51 -3.76
C SER A 27 13.77 4.08 -2.90
N SER A 28 14.19 5.33 -3.14
CA SER A 28 15.32 5.97 -2.48
C SER A 28 15.08 7.43 -2.11
N THR A 29 13.89 7.98 -2.38
CA THR A 29 13.55 9.38 -2.08
C THR A 29 12.16 9.50 -1.48
N TYR A 30 11.99 10.42 -0.53
CA TYR A 30 10.74 10.61 0.22
C TYR A 30 10.33 9.37 1.02
N ILE A 31 9.08 8.93 0.89
CA ILE A 31 8.59 7.69 1.49
C ILE A 31 8.80 6.59 0.45
N THR A 32 9.64 5.62 0.80
CA THR A 32 10.06 4.54 -0.08
C THR A 32 8.99 3.46 -0.24
N ASP A 33 7.84 3.62 0.40
CA ASP A 33 6.76 2.64 0.39
C ASP A 33 5.82 2.89 -0.80
N TYR A 34 5.45 1.82 -1.50
CA TYR A 34 4.67 1.94 -2.73
C TYR A 34 3.16 2.07 -2.46
N TYR A 35 2.51 2.98 -3.18
CA TYR A 35 1.06 3.16 -3.18
C TYR A 35 0.45 2.64 -4.49
N TYR A 36 -0.36 1.59 -4.39
CA TYR A 36 -1.09 1.00 -5.50
C TYR A 36 -2.61 0.98 -5.23
N GLN A 37 -3.39 1.56 -6.13
CA GLN A 37 -4.85 1.49 -6.12
C GLN A 37 -5.41 0.88 -7.41
N GLY A 38 -6.08 -0.26 -7.26
CA GLY A 38 -6.87 -0.90 -8.32
C GLY A 38 -8.33 -0.46 -8.27
N ALA A 39 -9.00 -0.51 -9.44
CA ALA A 39 -10.43 -0.19 -9.53
C ALA A 39 -11.31 -1.33 -8.94
N GLY A 40 -12.50 -0.94 -8.44
CA GLY A 40 -13.51 -1.85 -7.93
C GLY A 40 -13.40 -2.14 -6.43
N TRP A 41 -14.12 -3.16 -5.96
CA TRP A 41 -14.04 -3.62 -4.58
C TRP A 41 -12.83 -4.53 -4.40
N LYS A 42 -11.85 -4.05 -3.63
CA LYS A 42 -10.56 -4.69 -3.38
C LYS A 42 -10.26 -4.69 -1.90
N LEU A 43 -9.50 -5.67 -1.44
CA LEU A 43 -9.02 -5.73 -0.07
C LEU A 43 -7.69 -4.99 0.04
N ALA A 44 -7.54 -4.18 1.08
CA ALA A 44 -6.29 -3.49 1.37
C ALA A 44 -5.31 -4.44 2.04
N ILE A 45 -4.14 -4.59 1.45
CA ILE A 45 -3.00 -5.33 1.99
C ILE A 45 -1.92 -4.30 2.33
N LEU A 46 -1.36 -4.41 3.53
CA LEU A 46 -0.45 -3.42 4.10
C LEU A 46 0.88 -4.09 4.42
N GLY A 47 1.98 -3.35 4.28
CA GLY A 47 3.31 -3.80 4.70
C GLY A 47 4.17 -4.40 3.59
N GLY A 48 3.55 -5.01 2.58
CA GLY A 48 4.24 -5.79 1.55
C GLY A 48 4.58 -7.22 2.00
N ASN A 49 5.09 -8.01 1.06
CA ASN A 49 5.55 -9.39 1.23
C ASN A 49 7.05 -9.53 0.90
N ALA A 50 7.61 -10.72 1.07
CA ALA A 50 9.05 -10.96 0.91
C ALA A 50 9.60 -10.76 -0.52
N ASP A 51 8.74 -10.79 -1.54
CA ASP A 51 9.09 -10.59 -2.95
C ASP A 51 9.04 -9.11 -3.38
N ASP A 52 8.43 -8.24 -2.58
CA ASP A 52 8.20 -6.83 -2.94
C ASP A 52 9.47 -5.96 -2.84
N GLY A 53 10.53 -6.46 -2.19
CA GLY A 53 11.82 -5.76 -2.07
C GLY A 53 11.69 -4.34 -1.50
N ASP A 54 12.13 -3.36 -2.29
CA ASP A 54 12.16 -1.94 -1.88
C ASP A 54 10.77 -1.28 -1.86
N GLU A 55 9.72 -1.93 -2.37
CA GLU A 55 8.35 -1.38 -2.36
C GLU A 55 7.63 -1.61 -1.02
N ALA A 56 8.08 -2.58 -0.23
CA ALA A 56 7.53 -2.94 1.06
C ALA A 56 7.87 -1.92 2.15
N GLY A 57 6.99 -1.77 3.14
CA GLY A 57 7.18 -0.82 4.23
C GLY A 57 5.90 -0.47 4.98
N VAL A 58 6.01 0.35 6.03
CA VAL A 58 4.92 0.64 6.97
C VAL A 58 3.73 1.32 6.29
N PHE A 59 3.99 2.12 5.26
CA PHE A 59 2.99 2.82 4.46
C PHE A 59 2.75 2.17 3.10
N ASN A 60 3.26 0.95 2.87
CA ASN A 60 2.95 0.21 1.66
C ASN A 60 1.44 -0.05 1.61
N TRP A 61 0.83 0.33 0.50
CA TRP A 61 -0.61 0.23 0.29
C TRP A 61 -0.87 -0.53 -1.00
N PHE A 62 -1.32 -1.78 -0.88
CA PHE A 62 -1.57 -2.65 -2.01
C PHE A 62 -3.05 -3.01 -2.11
N LEU A 63 -3.73 -2.42 -3.09
CA LEU A 63 -5.17 -2.58 -3.31
C LEU A 63 -5.46 -3.23 -4.69
N ALA A 64 -4.89 -4.42 -4.94
CA ALA A 64 -5.03 -5.13 -6.22
C ALA A 64 -5.96 -6.36 -6.13
N GLU A 65 -6.01 -7.02 -4.98
CA GLU A 65 -6.60 -8.35 -4.85
C GLU A 65 -8.09 -8.34 -4.49
N ALA A 66 -8.81 -9.32 -5.05
CA ALA A 66 -10.19 -9.60 -4.68
C ALA A 66 -10.25 -10.44 -3.40
N SER A 67 -11.41 -10.49 -2.74
CA SER A 67 -11.60 -11.28 -1.51
C SER A 67 -11.54 -12.80 -1.70
N THR A 68 -11.41 -13.27 -2.94
CA THR A 68 -11.33 -14.68 -3.31
C THR A 68 -9.89 -15.18 -3.47
N VAL A 69 -8.90 -14.30 -3.36
CA VAL A 69 -7.50 -14.64 -3.58
C VAL A 69 -6.95 -15.35 -2.36
N ASP A 70 -6.23 -16.44 -2.62
CA ASP A 70 -5.49 -17.21 -1.65
C ASP A 70 -4.00 -17.16 -2.03
N SER A 71 -3.16 -16.68 -1.11
CA SER A 71 -1.73 -16.48 -1.35
C SER A 71 -0.95 -16.59 -0.05
N VAL A 72 0.19 -17.29 -0.09
CA VAL A 72 1.11 -17.43 1.05
C VAL A 72 1.74 -16.10 1.47
N GLY A 73 1.83 -15.13 0.55
CA GLY A 73 2.36 -13.80 0.83
C GLY A 73 1.34 -12.86 1.49
N ILE A 74 0.07 -13.27 1.58
CA ILE A 74 -1.02 -12.48 2.14
C ILE A 74 -1.46 -13.12 3.45
N THR A 75 -1.14 -12.46 4.57
CA THR A 75 -1.49 -12.93 5.90
C THR A 75 -2.11 -11.81 6.72
N SER A 76 -2.72 -12.16 7.85
CA SER A 76 -3.36 -11.20 8.76
C SER A 76 -2.71 -11.24 10.14
N ARG A 77 -2.65 -10.09 10.81
CA ARG A 77 -2.33 -9.99 12.24
C ARG A 77 -3.60 -9.69 13.03
N LEU A 78 -3.83 -10.42 14.12
CA LEU A 78 -4.92 -10.15 15.05
C LEU A 78 -4.70 -8.79 15.75
N ALA A 79 -5.76 -7.98 15.84
CA ALA A 79 -5.82 -6.77 16.65
C ALA A 79 -6.94 -6.93 17.68
N TYR A 80 -6.68 -6.54 18.93
CA TYR A 80 -7.61 -6.64 20.05
C TYR A 80 -7.49 -5.43 20.97
#